data_AF-A0A2G8RAK2-F1
#
_entry.id   AF-A0A2G8RAK2-F1
#
_cell.length_a   1.000
_cell.length_b   1.000
_cell.length_c   1.000
_cell.angle_alpha   90.00
_cell.angle_beta   90.00
_cell.angle_gamma   90.00
#
_symmetry.space_group_name_H-M   'P 1'
#
loop_
_entity.id
_entity.type
_entity.pdbx_description
1 polymer ?
#
loop_
_entity_poly.entity_id
_entity_poly.type
_entity_poly.pdbx_seq_one_letter_code
_entity_poly.pdbx_strand_id
1 'polypeptide(L)'
;MAALPFDSTEIEALVLRFNAVMAKEGMDISDPGGNASDDETAATLQETGGDLSRDEITQEIESMNDDQQDGLVALFWIGRGDADPEQWDQTTALARQQHEGLVSRYLLGQPEVGEFLTEGLEKMLEYGVD
;
A
#
# COMPACT_ATOMS: atom_id res chain seq x y z
N MET A 1 19.21 0.17 17.49
CA MET A 1 18.69 0.93 16.34
C MET A 1 17.75 0.00 15.63
N ALA A 2 16.51 0.45 15.39
CA ALA A 2 15.68 -0.22 14.38
C ALA A 2 16.45 -0.14 13.05
N ALA A 3 16.31 -1.16 12.20
CA ALA A 3 16.87 -1.16 10.86
C ALA A 3 15.68 -1.34 9.93
N LEU A 4 15.49 -0.39 9.01
CA LEU A 4 14.45 -0.50 8.00
C LEU A 4 14.90 -1.55 6.96
N PRO A 5 14.03 -2.48 6.55
CA PRO A 5 14.34 -3.44 5.49
C PRO A 5 14.18 -2.83 4.07
N PHE A 6 14.17 -1.49 3.97
CA PHE A 6 13.94 -0.75 2.71
C PHE A 6 14.87 0.45 2.63
N ASP A 7 15.19 0.84 1.40
CA ASP A 7 15.74 2.16 1.12
C ASP A 7 14.62 3.22 1.11
N SER A 8 14.89 4.42 1.63
CA SER A 8 13.91 5.51 1.68
C SER A 8 13.38 5.86 0.28
N THR A 9 14.24 5.83 -0.73
CA THR A 9 13.88 6.10 -2.13
C THR A 9 12.92 5.06 -2.71
N GLU A 10 13.00 3.80 -2.28
CA GLU A 10 12.05 2.76 -2.71
C GLU A 10 10.65 3.06 -2.16
N ILE A 11 10.57 3.44 -0.89
CA ILE A 11 9.31 3.82 -0.24
C ILE A 11 8.72 5.08 -0.88
N GLU A 12 9.53 6.11 -1.14
CA GLU A 12 9.09 7.34 -1.81
C GLU A 12 8.54 7.05 -3.22
N ALA A 13 9.20 6.16 -3.98
CA ALA A 13 8.73 5.75 -5.30
C ALA A 13 7.41 4.98 -5.22
N LEU A 14 7.26 4.09 -4.24
CA LEU A 14 6.04 3.33 -3.99
C LEU A 14 4.88 4.26 -3.60
N VAL A 15 5.12 5.22 -2.70
CA VAL A 15 4.15 6.26 -2.29
C VAL A 15 3.63 7.04 -3.49
N LEU A 16 4.53 7.47 -4.39
CA LEU A 16 4.15 8.22 -5.58
C LEU A 16 3.18 7.42 -6.46
N ARG A 17 3.41 6.11 -6.60
CA ARG A 17 2.51 5.21 -7.36
C ARG A 17 1.18 5.02 -6.66
N PHE A 18 1.17 4.81 -5.34
CA PHE A 18 -0.07 4.76 -4.56
C PHE A 18 -0.90 6.03 -4.76
N ASN A 19 -0.29 7.21 -4.58
CA ASN A 19 -0.99 8.49 -4.78
C ASN A 19 -1.51 8.66 -6.21
N ALA A 20 -0.76 8.22 -7.23
CA ALA A 20 -1.21 8.26 -8.62
C ALA A 20 -2.44 7.36 -8.86
N VAL A 21 -2.45 6.15 -8.27
CA VAL A 21 -3.59 5.23 -8.33
C VAL A 21 -4.80 5.83 -7.61
N MET A 22 -4.63 6.31 -6.38
CA MET A 22 -5.73 6.86 -5.57
C MET A 22 -6.34 8.12 -6.21
N ALA A 23 -5.51 9.00 -6.78
CA ALA A 23 -5.97 10.19 -7.49
C ALA A 23 -6.79 9.83 -8.76
N LYS A 24 -6.45 8.73 -9.43
CA LYS A 24 -7.20 8.22 -10.59
C LYS A 24 -8.53 7.59 -10.17
N GLU A 25 -8.58 6.83 -9.08
CA GLU A 25 -9.82 6.20 -8.61
C GLU A 25 -10.84 7.22 -8.07
N GLY A 26 -10.39 8.31 -7.44
CA GLY A 26 -11.29 9.39 -7.03
C GLY A 26 -12.05 10.09 -8.18
N MET A 27 -11.60 9.90 -9.42
CA MET A 27 -12.25 10.41 -10.64
C MET A 27 -13.27 9.43 -11.23
N ASP A 28 -13.19 8.14 -10.90
CA ASP A 28 -14.13 7.11 -11.37
C ASP A 28 -15.37 7.04 -10.45
N ILE A 29 -16.01 8.18 -10.21
CA ILE A 29 -17.43 8.18 -9.87
C ILE A 29 -18.22 7.97 -11.16
N SER A 30 -18.26 6.73 -11.63
CA SER A 30 -19.23 6.32 -12.64
C SER A 30 -20.63 6.66 -12.14
N ASP A 31 -21.24 7.69 -12.73
CA ASP A 31 -22.65 8.05 -12.56
C ASP A 31 -23.51 6.78 -12.70
N PRO A 32 -24.21 6.30 -11.65
CA PRO A 32 -25.11 5.15 -11.78
C PRO A 32 -26.43 5.61 -12.41
N GLY A 33 -26.35 6.15 -13.62
CA GLY A 33 -27.47 6.65 -14.41
C GLY A 33 -27.67 5.83 -15.67
N GLY A 34 -28.15 4.58 -15.56
CA GLY A 34 -28.60 3.84 -16.74
C GLY A 34 -28.92 2.37 -16.50
N ASN A 35 -30.18 2.07 -16.20
CA ASN A 35 -30.72 0.71 -16.20
C ASN A 35 -31.05 0.28 -17.65
N ALA A 36 -30.55 -0.88 -18.11
CA ALA A 36 -31.36 -2.03 -18.57
C ALA A 36 -30.68 -2.91 -19.64
N SER A 37 -30.78 -4.22 -19.38
CA SER A 37 -30.85 -5.37 -20.30
C SER A 37 -29.58 -6.08 -20.75
N ASP A 38 -29.45 -7.32 -20.25
CA ASP A 38 -28.97 -8.56 -20.88
C ASP A 38 -28.30 -8.44 -22.26
N ASP A 39 -27.04 -8.86 -22.36
CA ASP A 39 -26.63 -9.88 -23.34
C ASP A 39 -25.28 -10.52 -22.95
N GLU A 40 -25.11 -11.76 -23.39
CA GLU A 40 -24.18 -12.76 -22.90
C GLU A 40 -22.75 -12.62 -23.46
N THR A 41 -21.79 -13.23 -22.75
CA THR A 41 -20.47 -13.68 -23.23
C THR A 41 -19.51 -12.65 -23.84
N ALA A 42 -18.51 -12.26 -23.04
CA ALA A 42 -17.12 -12.56 -23.35
C ALA A 42 -16.30 -12.36 -22.08
N ALA A 43 -15.36 -13.27 -21.83
CA ALA A 43 -14.20 -13.01 -20.99
C ALA A 43 -13.41 -11.83 -21.59
N THR A 44 -13.87 -10.61 -21.32
CA THR A 44 -13.05 -9.43 -21.50
C THR A 44 -12.11 -9.41 -20.31
N LEU A 45 -10.88 -9.84 -20.57
CA LEU A 45 -9.70 -9.28 -19.95
C LEU A 45 -9.84 -7.75 -20.06
N GLN A 46 -10.60 -7.14 -19.15
CA GLN A 46 -10.59 -5.71 -18.91
C GLN A 46 -9.23 -5.43 -18.28
N GLU A 47 -8.21 -5.43 -19.12
CA GLU A 47 -7.01 -4.61 -18.94
C GLU A 47 -7.50 -3.16 -19.00
N THR A 48 -8.21 -2.75 -17.96
CA THR A 48 -8.51 -1.36 -17.71
C THR A 48 -7.14 -0.75 -17.47
N GLY A 49 -6.67 0.20 -18.28
CA GLY A 49 -5.34 0.81 -18.09
C GLY A 49 -5.15 1.57 -16.76
N GLY A 50 -6.07 1.45 -15.80
CA GLY A 50 -5.88 1.77 -14.37
C GLY A 50 -5.49 0.59 -13.50
N ASP A 51 -5.80 -0.63 -13.92
CA ASP A 51 -5.41 -1.89 -13.27
C ASP A 51 -3.91 -2.14 -13.40
N LEU A 52 -3.27 -1.74 -14.51
CA LEU A 52 -1.82 -1.89 -14.68
C LEU A 52 -1.05 -1.29 -13.50
N SER A 53 -1.44 -0.11 -13.01
CA SER A 53 -0.76 0.54 -11.89
C SER A 53 -1.04 -0.13 -10.54
N ARG A 54 -2.22 -0.76 -10.33
CA ARG A 54 -2.51 -1.54 -9.12
C ARG A 54 -1.83 -2.90 -9.16
N ASP A 55 -1.83 -3.55 -10.31
CA ASP A 55 -1.17 -4.82 -10.54
C ASP A 55 0.35 -4.66 -10.42
N GLU A 56 0.92 -3.56 -10.93
CA GLU A 56 2.34 -3.21 -10.73
C GLU A 56 2.69 -3.02 -9.25
N ILE A 57 1.90 -2.25 -8.49
CA ILE A 57 2.10 -2.10 -7.04
C ILE A 57 1.96 -3.44 -6.33
N THR A 58 0.99 -4.24 -6.74
CA THR A 58 0.77 -5.58 -6.19
C THR A 58 1.98 -6.46 -6.44
N GLN A 59 2.43 -6.60 -7.68
CA GLN A 59 3.60 -7.40 -8.04
C GLN A 59 4.88 -6.91 -7.34
N GLU A 60 5.07 -5.60 -7.22
CA GLU A 60 6.22 -5.03 -6.52
C GLU A 60 6.23 -5.44 -5.04
N ILE A 61 5.11 -5.27 -4.32
CA ILE A 61 4.99 -5.65 -2.91
C ILE A 61 5.07 -7.17 -2.72
N GLU A 62 4.39 -7.95 -3.57
CA GLU A 62 4.40 -9.42 -3.48
C GLU A 62 5.77 -10.02 -3.87
N SER A 63 6.61 -9.28 -4.61
CA SER A 63 7.99 -9.67 -4.89
C SER A 63 8.94 -9.37 -3.73
N MET A 64 8.51 -8.62 -2.72
CA MET A 64 9.31 -8.33 -1.53
C MET A 64 9.38 -9.53 -0.59
N ASN A 65 10.45 -9.59 0.21
CA ASN A 65 10.59 -10.61 1.24
C ASN A 65 9.61 -10.37 2.40
N ASP A 66 9.39 -11.40 3.22
CA ASP A 66 8.45 -11.36 4.35
C ASP A 66 8.72 -10.17 5.31
N ASP A 67 9.97 -9.97 5.72
CA ASP A 67 10.37 -8.83 6.55
C ASP A 67 10.11 -7.45 5.91
N GLN A 68 10.18 -7.37 4.59
CA GLN A 68 9.85 -6.15 3.85
C GLN A 68 8.32 -5.94 3.80
N GLN A 69 7.53 -6.99 3.59
CA GLN A 69 6.08 -6.85 3.62
C GLN A 69 5.57 -6.48 5.02
N ASP A 70 6.11 -7.11 6.06
CA ASP A 70 5.81 -6.81 7.46
C ASP A 70 6.22 -5.39 7.84
N GLY A 71 7.42 -4.98 7.42
CA GLY A 71 7.91 -3.63 7.66
C GLY A 71 7.06 -2.56 6.97
N LEU A 72 6.48 -2.83 5.79
CA LEU A 72 5.60 -1.89 5.09
C LEU A 72 4.31 -1.66 5.88
N VAL A 73 3.72 -2.74 6.39
CA VAL A 73 2.53 -2.67 7.25
C VAL A 73 2.85 -1.95 8.56
N ALA A 74 3.99 -2.24 9.17
CA ALA A 74 4.44 -1.57 10.38
C ALA A 74 4.68 -0.06 10.15
N LEU A 75 5.32 0.30 9.04
CA LEU A 75 5.56 1.69 8.65
C LEU A 75 4.24 2.45 8.46
N PHE A 76 3.28 1.82 7.78
CA PHE A 76 1.94 2.35 7.61
C PHE A 76 1.23 2.59 8.96
N TRP A 77 1.34 1.65 9.91
CA TRP A 77 0.76 1.84 11.26
C TRP A 77 1.44 2.97 12.04
N ILE A 78 2.75 3.15 11.90
CA ILE A 78 3.48 4.27 12.52
C ILE A 78 3.06 5.62 11.92
N GLY A 79 2.91 5.68 10.60
CA GLY A 79 2.35 6.84 9.91
C GLY A 79 0.98 7.22 10.42
N ARG A 80 0.07 6.24 10.48
CA ARG A 80 -1.29 6.39 10.99
C ARG A 80 -1.37 6.76 12.47
N GLY A 81 -0.29 6.55 13.22
CA GLY A 81 -0.24 6.79 14.68
C GLY A 81 -0.82 5.64 15.51
N ASP A 82 -0.94 4.44 14.93
CA ASP A 82 -1.30 3.21 15.65
C ASP A 82 -0.12 2.62 16.43
N ALA A 83 1.11 2.97 16.05
CA ALA A 83 2.34 2.52 16.68
C ALA A 83 3.39 3.64 16.70
N ASP A 84 4.35 3.53 17.61
CA ASP A 84 5.48 4.44 17.71
C ASP A 84 6.75 3.86 17.06
N PRO A 85 7.66 4.71 16.54
CA PRO A 85 8.92 4.25 15.92
C PRO A 85 9.82 3.48 16.90
N GLU A 86 9.73 3.77 18.20
CA GLU A 86 10.45 3.00 19.24
C GLU A 86 9.98 1.55 19.36
N GLN A 87 8.75 1.26 18.90
CA GLN A 87 8.13 -0.05 18.97
C GLN A 87 8.32 -0.86 17.68
N TRP A 88 9.13 -0.39 16.73
CA TRP A 88 9.34 -1.00 15.41
C TRP A 88 9.37 -2.53 15.41
N ASP A 89 10.25 -3.15 16.21
CA ASP A 89 10.41 -4.61 16.25
C ASP A 89 9.12 -5.33 16.69
N GLN A 90 8.40 -4.77 17.67
CA GLN A 90 7.12 -5.29 18.14
C GLN A 90 6.02 -5.09 17.11
N THR A 91 6.00 -3.93 16.43
CA THR A 91 5.03 -3.58 15.40
C THR A 91 5.20 -4.49 14.17
N THR A 92 6.42 -4.75 13.73
CA THR A 92 6.72 -5.69 12.63
C THR A 92 6.33 -7.12 13.00
N ALA A 93 6.64 -7.57 14.22
CA ALA A 93 6.20 -8.89 14.69
C ALA A 93 4.67 -9.01 14.79
N LEU A 94 3.98 -7.91 15.09
CA LEU A 94 2.52 -7.84 15.08
C LEU A 94 1.98 -7.87 13.65
N ALA A 95 2.60 -7.12 12.73
CA ALA A 95 2.25 -7.12 11.31
C ALA A 95 2.33 -8.53 10.71
N ARG A 96 3.41 -9.27 10.98
CA ARG A 96 3.59 -10.67 10.57
C ARG A 96 2.48 -11.60 11.07
N GLN A 97 1.98 -11.37 12.29
CA GLN A 97 0.93 -12.19 12.88
C GLN A 97 -0.47 -11.79 12.41
N GLN A 98 -0.66 -10.53 12.05
CA GLN A 98 -1.97 -9.95 11.73
C GLN A 98 -2.26 -9.88 10.24
N HIS A 99 -1.24 -9.87 9.38
CA HIS A 99 -1.47 -9.92 7.95
C HIS A 99 -1.94 -11.35 7.61
N GLU A 100 -3.21 -11.49 7.20
CA GLU A 100 -3.73 -12.71 6.59
C GLU A 100 -4.12 -12.38 5.14
N GLY A 101 -3.26 -12.75 4.19
CA GLY A 101 -3.44 -12.49 2.76
C GLY A 101 -2.40 -11.51 2.19
N LEU A 102 -2.72 -10.94 1.02
CA LEU A 102 -1.80 -10.09 0.26
C LEU A 102 -1.66 -8.72 0.95
N VAL A 103 -0.44 -8.37 1.35
CA VAL A 103 -0.13 -7.05 1.97
C VAL A 103 -0.46 -5.92 1.01
N SER A 104 -0.16 -6.13 -0.27
CA SER A 104 -0.55 -5.24 -1.37
C SER A 104 -2.04 -4.88 -1.35
N ARG A 105 -2.91 -5.88 -1.18
CA ARG A 105 -4.37 -5.69 -1.13
C ARG A 105 -4.82 -4.93 0.10
N TYR A 106 -4.19 -5.17 1.25
CA TYR A 106 -4.48 -4.44 2.48
C TYR A 106 -4.17 -2.95 2.31
N LEU A 107 -2.98 -2.63 1.79
CA LEU A 107 -2.49 -1.26 1.59
C LEU A 107 -3.26 -0.53 0.47
N LEU A 108 -3.54 -1.17 -0.66
CA LEU A 108 -4.34 -0.62 -1.76
C LEU A 108 -5.80 -0.35 -1.38
N GLY A 109 -6.28 -0.92 -0.26
CA GLY A 109 -7.59 -0.63 0.30
C GLY A 109 -7.63 0.63 1.18
N GLN A 110 -6.49 1.23 1.50
CA GLN A 110 -6.40 2.42 2.35
C GLN A 110 -6.21 3.66 1.47
N PRO A 111 -7.16 4.60 1.46
CA PRO A 111 -7.10 5.73 0.52
C PRO A 111 -5.96 6.71 0.80
N GLU A 112 -5.53 6.80 2.05
CA GLU A 112 -4.47 7.69 2.52
C GLU A 112 -3.14 6.93 2.74
N VAL A 113 -2.99 5.74 2.13
CA VAL A 113 -1.80 4.90 2.29
C VAL A 113 -0.50 5.63 1.96
N GLY A 114 -0.49 6.44 0.90
CA GLY A 114 0.69 7.19 0.50
C GLY A 114 1.12 8.20 1.57
N GLU A 115 0.16 8.92 2.15
CA GLU A 115 0.41 9.89 3.23
C GLU A 115 0.94 9.19 4.47
N PHE A 116 0.31 8.10 4.90
CA PHE A 116 0.76 7.35 6.07
C PHE A 116 2.13 6.69 5.86
N LEU A 117 2.44 6.15 4.69
CA LEU A 117 3.78 5.60 4.42
C LEU A 117 4.86 6.70 4.46
N THR A 118 4.57 7.89 3.93
CA THR A 118 5.48 9.05 4.04
C THR A 118 5.67 9.47 5.49
N GLU A 119 4.59 9.71 6.23
CA GLU A 119 4.69 10.11 7.65
C GLU A 119 5.41 9.06 8.50
N GLY A 120 5.17 7.77 8.23
CA GLY A 120 5.85 6.67 8.91
C GLY A 120 7.35 6.68 8.65
N LEU A 121 7.76 6.90 7.38
CA LEU A 121 9.16 7.01 6.99
C LEU A 121 9.84 8.21 7.64
N GLU A 122 9.21 9.38 7.61
CA GLU A 122 9.72 10.59 8.25
C GLU A 122 9.95 10.39 9.75
N LYS A 123 8.96 9.85 10.46
CA LYS A 123 9.08 9.54 11.90
C LYS A 123 10.22 8.57 12.21
N MET A 124 10.42 7.56 11.38
CA MET A 124 11.53 6.61 11.54
C MET A 124 12.90 7.27 11.30
N LEU A 125 13.00 8.13 10.30
CA LEU A 125 14.21 8.91 10.03
C LEU A 125 14.52 9.89 11.17
N GLU A 126 13.50 10.59 11.70
CA GLU A 126 13.64 11.48 12.85
C GLU A 126 14.05 10.74 14.13
N TYR A 127 13.59 9.50 14.31
CA TYR A 127 13.97 8.65 15.44
C TYR A 127 15.45 8.23 15.40
N GLY A 128 16.13 8.35 14.25
CA GLY A 128 17.54 8.00 14.09
C GLY A 128 17.75 6.53 13.69
N VAL A 129 16.87 6.03 12.83
CA VAL A 129 17.04 4.73 12.16
C VAL A 129 18.02 4.93 10.98
N ASP A 130 18.99 4.02 10.86
CA ASP A 130 19.94 3.96 9.73
C ASP A 130 19.39 3.03 8.65
#